data_AF-A0A9J6GND7-F1
#
_entry.id   AF-A0A9J6GND7-F1
#
_cell.length_a   1.000
_cell.length_b   1.000
_cell.length_c   1.000
_cell.angle_alpha   90.00
_cell.angle_beta   90.00
_cell.angle_gamma   90.00
#
_symmetry.space_group_name_H-M   'P 1'
#
loop_
_entity.id
_entity.type
_entity.pdbx_description
1 polymer ?
#
loop_
_entity_poly.entity_id
_entity_poly.type
_entity_poly.pdbx_seq_one_letter_code
_entity_poly.pdbx_strand_id
1 'polypeptide(L)'
;MARHHRILDDALLLSGLSWREIEDLYLLDAWSSPAVDPLLDPSSVEPYRFRELFRFEQGEVSELLDRLMMPGEVSSSSGVKVTDAEALCMTLRRLAYPARLRELEVLFNRDGSVISSVVDKVLSHVEYNFNHLLADINTHRWLTPSNLELFAEAVHAKGAPLKNCWGFLDCRAQRMYRPLAGRFQPYMHKYQALMAANGIICHLERPYPEHTNSSGTFQLSSLHDSLEKLAQGRDFTVYGRGQYPSHSMLTMPFEGAALKPHEAFFNDMMDVVWRPVEYTVGRVADSLSVVRFYQGQAFSRQRVVRMYKVATLLANCRTCLYGNQVSHFFNVEPPTLEEYLVPLPSDV
;
A
#
# COMPACT_ATOMS: atom_id res chain seq x y z
N MET A 1 30.96 -9.17 -38.32
CA MET A 1 30.56 -8.24 -37.25
C MET A 1 29.08 -7.92 -37.43
N ALA A 2 28.20 -8.66 -36.75
CA ALA A 2 26.75 -8.55 -36.93
C ALA A 2 26.23 -7.30 -36.20
N ARG A 3 25.50 -6.45 -36.93
CA ARG A 3 24.74 -5.32 -36.39
C ARG A 3 23.61 -5.87 -35.51
N HIS A 4 23.75 -5.81 -34.19
CA HIS A 4 22.60 -5.98 -33.30
C HIS A 4 21.72 -4.72 -33.44
N HIS A 5 20.59 -4.85 -34.13
CA HIS A 5 19.49 -3.89 -33.99
C HIS A 5 19.01 -3.92 -32.54
N ARG A 6 19.02 -2.78 -31.85
CA ARG A 6 18.42 -2.68 -30.52
C ARG A 6 16.90 -2.79 -30.69
N ILE A 7 16.28 -3.63 -29.87
CA ILE A 7 14.82 -3.86 -29.89
C ILE A 7 14.04 -2.55 -29.66
N LEU A 8 14.64 -1.58 -28.94
CA LEU A 8 14.09 -0.25 -28.68
C LEU A 8 14.03 0.67 -29.92
N ASP A 9 14.80 0.37 -30.98
CA ASP A 9 14.83 1.18 -32.21
C ASP A 9 13.83 0.69 -33.27
N ASP A 10 13.14 -0.43 -33.03
CA ASP A 10 12.21 -1.05 -33.97
C ASP A 10 10.75 -0.84 -33.51
N ALA A 11 10.09 0.15 -34.12
CA ALA A 11 8.72 0.53 -33.81
C ALA A 11 7.70 -0.62 -34.05
N LEU A 12 8.01 -1.58 -34.92
CA LEU A 12 7.16 -2.74 -35.19
C LEU A 12 7.26 -3.77 -34.07
N LEU A 13 8.46 -4.00 -33.52
CA LEU A 13 8.66 -4.85 -32.34
C LEU A 13 8.04 -4.25 -31.08
N LEU A 14 8.15 -2.93 -30.88
CA LEU A 14 7.52 -2.24 -29.75
C LEU A 14 5.99 -2.27 -29.80
N SER A 15 5.39 -2.25 -31.00
CA SER A 15 3.93 -2.25 -31.16
C SER A 15 3.25 -3.55 -30.70
N GLY A 16 4.00 -4.66 -30.65
CA GLY A 16 3.51 -5.95 -30.18
C GLY A 16 3.67 -6.20 -28.68
N LEU A 17 4.31 -5.27 -27.96
CA LEU A 17 4.62 -5.38 -26.53
C LEU A 17 3.63 -4.55 -25.72
N SER A 18 3.24 -5.08 -24.56
CA SER A 18 2.50 -4.29 -23.58
C SER A 18 3.35 -3.16 -23.02
N TRP A 19 2.72 -2.10 -22.54
CA TRP A 19 3.43 -0.97 -21.91
C TRP A 19 4.41 -1.39 -20.81
N ARG A 20 4.14 -2.48 -20.08
CA ARG A 20 5.05 -3.05 -19.08
C ARG A 20 6.29 -3.68 -19.68
N GLU A 21 6.15 -4.40 -20.80
CA GLU A 21 7.29 -5.04 -21.46
C GLU A 21 8.19 -4.01 -22.15
N ILE A 22 7.59 -2.91 -22.64
CA ILE A 22 8.34 -1.76 -23.14
C ILE A 22 9.11 -1.09 -21.99
N GLU A 23 8.47 -0.87 -20.83
CA GLU A 23 9.10 -0.33 -19.62
C GLU A 23 10.25 -1.23 -19.13
N ASP A 24 10.08 -2.55 -19.10
CA ASP A 24 11.13 -3.52 -18.73
C ASP A 24 12.33 -3.47 -19.70
N LEU A 25 12.09 -3.28 -21.01
CA LEU A 25 13.15 -3.15 -22.01
C LEU A 25 13.92 -1.83 -21.88
N TYR A 26 13.23 -0.72 -21.60
CA TYR A 26 13.87 0.57 -21.32
C TYR A 26 14.67 0.53 -20.02
N LEU A 27 14.14 -0.11 -18.99
CA LEU A 27 14.85 -0.34 -17.74
C LEU A 27 16.13 -1.10 -18.05
N LEU A 28 16.06 -2.26 -18.71
CA LEU A 28 17.22 -3.09 -19.08
C LEU A 28 18.28 -2.35 -19.91
N ASP A 29 17.89 -1.50 -20.88
CA ASP A 29 18.85 -0.73 -21.69
C ASP A 29 19.50 0.41 -20.90
N ALA A 30 18.79 1.01 -19.93
CA ALA A 30 19.35 2.01 -19.02
C ALA A 30 20.45 1.45 -18.08
N TRP A 31 20.58 0.12 -17.96
CA TRP A 31 21.68 -0.57 -17.26
C TRP A 31 22.92 -0.79 -18.14
N SER A 32 22.95 -0.31 -19.39
CA SER A 32 24.20 -0.21 -20.13
C SER A 32 25.03 0.94 -19.55
N SER A 33 25.86 0.57 -18.56
CA SER A 33 26.70 1.38 -17.67
C SER A 33 26.97 2.84 -18.08
N PRO A 34 26.61 3.80 -17.20
CA PRO A 34 27.43 4.97 -16.94
C PRO A 34 28.27 4.77 -15.66
N ALA A 35 29.39 5.47 -15.58
CA ALA A 35 30.30 5.47 -14.43
C ALA A 35 29.54 5.80 -13.13
N VAL A 36 29.66 4.90 -12.15
CA VAL A 36 28.99 4.96 -10.85
C VAL A 36 29.66 6.02 -9.99
N ASP A 37 28.90 7.05 -9.58
CA ASP A 37 29.29 7.96 -8.50
C ASP A 37 29.23 7.17 -7.17
N PRO A 38 30.24 7.21 -6.28
CA PRO A 38 30.47 6.17 -5.28
C PRO A 38 29.56 6.20 -4.04
N LEU A 39 28.64 7.16 -3.93
CA LEU A 39 27.52 7.12 -3.00
C LEU A 39 26.32 7.67 -3.75
N LEU A 40 25.18 6.98 -3.72
CA LEU A 40 23.95 7.53 -4.27
C LEU A 40 23.51 8.69 -3.37
N ASP A 41 23.96 9.90 -3.70
CA ASP A 41 23.38 11.12 -3.17
C ASP A 41 21.96 11.24 -3.75
N PRO A 42 20.91 11.18 -2.92
CA PRO A 42 19.55 11.35 -3.41
C PRO A 42 19.37 12.62 -4.24
N SER A 43 20.19 13.66 -4.04
CA SER A 43 20.19 14.92 -4.79
C SER A 43 20.86 14.84 -6.17
N SER A 44 21.67 13.81 -6.45
CA SER A 44 22.42 13.65 -7.71
C SER A 44 21.70 12.80 -8.77
N VAL A 45 20.59 12.16 -8.41
CA VAL A 45 19.78 11.34 -9.33
C VAL A 45 18.84 12.22 -10.15
N GLU A 46 18.78 12.00 -11.47
CA GLU A 46 17.83 12.69 -12.35
C GLU A 46 16.36 12.49 -11.86
N PRO A 47 15.51 13.53 -11.81
CA PRO A 47 14.20 13.46 -11.16
C PRO A 47 13.29 12.33 -11.67
N TYR A 48 13.27 12.05 -12.98
CA TYR A 48 12.45 10.97 -13.53
C TYR A 48 12.94 9.59 -13.05
N ARG A 49 14.26 9.37 -12.97
CA ARG A 49 14.85 8.13 -12.43
C ARG A 49 14.58 8.00 -10.95
N PHE A 50 14.56 9.11 -10.21
CA PHE A 50 14.26 9.10 -8.78
C PHE A 50 12.85 8.54 -8.52
N ARG A 51 11.85 9.04 -9.25
CA ARG A 51 10.47 8.55 -9.15
C ARG A 51 10.34 7.07 -9.54
N GLU A 52 11.05 6.63 -10.57
CA GLU A 52 11.06 5.22 -10.96
C GLU A 52 11.64 4.31 -9.88
N LEU A 53 12.72 4.72 -9.24
CA LEU A 53 13.41 3.95 -8.20
C LEU A 53 12.65 3.93 -6.87
N PHE A 54 12.07 5.06 -6.46
CA PHE A 54 11.57 5.25 -5.10
C PHE A 54 10.06 5.47 -5.01
N ARG A 55 9.38 5.73 -6.14
CA ARG A 55 7.93 6.01 -6.23
C ARG A 55 7.46 7.33 -5.60
N PHE A 56 8.40 8.18 -5.22
CA PHE A 56 8.20 9.54 -4.72
C PHE A 56 9.01 10.51 -5.58
N GLU A 57 8.62 11.79 -5.61
CA GLU A 57 9.43 12.83 -6.24
C GLU A 57 10.58 13.22 -5.29
N GLN A 58 11.71 13.60 -5.86
CA GLN A 58 12.92 13.95 -5.10
C GLN A 58 12.68 15.09 -4.10
N GLY A 59 11.87 16.09 -4.47
CA GLY A 59 11.56 17.24 -3.62
C GLY A 59 10.74 16.92 -2.37
N GLU A 60 10.09 15.76 -2.33
CA GLU A 60 9.22 15.34 -1.21
C GLU A 60 9.96 14.54 -0.14
N VAL A 61 11.19 14.12 -0.44
CA VAL A 61 11.99 13.30 0.49
C VAL A 61 12.19 14.03 1.80
N SER A 62 12.50 15.32 1.78
CA SER A 62 12.68 16.12 3.00
C SER A 62 11.42 16.14 3.84
N GLU A 63 10.26 16.36 3.21
CA GLU A 63 8.98 16.37 3.92
C GLU A 63 8.66 14.99 4.52
N LEU A 64 8.93 13.90 3.78
CA LEU A 64 8.77 12.54 4.29
C LEU A 64 9.69 12.24 5.47
N LEU A 65 10.95 12.68 5.43
CA LEU A 65 11.89 12.50 6.55
C LEU A 65 11.37 13.17 7.82
N ASP A 66 10.93 14.43 7.69
CA ASP A 66 10.38 15.22 8.80
C ASP A 66 9.11 14.57 9.35
N ARG A 67 8.14 14.24 8.48
CA ARG A 67 6.84 13.70 8.89
C ARG A 67 6.92 12.26 9.41
N LEU A 68 7.87 11.45 8.93
CA LEU A 68 8.15 10.11 9.46
C LEU A 68 9.03 10.16 10.73
N MET A 69 9.41 11.37 11.19
CA MET A 69 10.30 11.59 12.34
C MET A 69 11.59 10.77 12.22
N MET A 70 12.18 10.75 11.04
CA MET A 70 13.36 9.94 10.78
C MET A 70 14.52 10.44 11.64
N PRO A 71 15.28 9.53 12.29
CA PRO A 71 16.46 9.93 13.03
C PRO A 71 17.54 10.34 12.02
N GLY A 72 18.17 11.50 12.21
CA GLY A 72 19.15 12.05 11.24
C GLY A 72 20.28 11.10 10.82
N GLU A 73 20.58 10.08 11.64
CA GLU A 73 21.39 8.92 11.24
C GLU A 73 20.75 7.60 11.70
N VAL A 74 20.88 6.57 10.87
CA VAL A 74 20.53 5.18 11.17
C VAL A 74 21.81 4.33 11.19
N SER A 75 22.15 3.79 12.35
CA SER A 75 23.27 2.85 12.48
C SER A 75 22.84 1.45 12.03
N SER A 76 23.66 0.73 11.27
CA SER A 76 23.46 -0.69 10.95
C SER A 76 23.75 -1.59 12.17
N SER A 77 23.50 -2.90 12.04
CA SER A 77 23.88 -3.90 13.06
C SER A 77 25.40 -4.08 13.19
N SER A 78 26.16 -3.72 12.14
CA SER A 78 27.62 -3.70 12.14
C SER A 78 28.21 -2.36 12.60
N GLY A 79 27.37 -1.40 13.01
CA GLY A 79 27.79 -0.08 13.49
C GLY A 79 28.08 0.95 12.40
N VAL A 80 27.83 0.64 11.12
CA VAL A 80 27.97 1.59 10.01
C VAL A 80 26.84 2.62 10.09
N LYS A 81 27.19 3.90 10.08
CA LYS A 81 26.21 5.01 10.07
C LYS A 81 25.79 5.34 8.64
N VAL A 82 24.49 5.53 8.46
CA VAL A 82 23.83 5.88 7.20
C VAL A 82 22.93 7.09 7.47
N THR A 83 22.88 8.06 6.56
CA THR A 83 21.99 9.23 6.72
C THR A 83 20.53 8.80 6.66
N ASP A 84 19.66 9.59 7.26
CA ASP A 84 18.20 9.40 7.19
C ASP A 84 17.66 9.30 5.76
N ALA A 85 18.13 10.18 4.86
CA ALA A 85 17.75 10.20 3.45
C ALA A 85 18.19 8.92 2.72
N GLU A 86 19.44 8.48 2.91
CA GLU A 86 19.95 7.24 2.32
C GLU A 86 19.18 6.03 2.88
N ALA A 87 18.91 6.00 4.19
CA ALA A 87 18.16 4.94 4.85
C ALA A 87 16.69 4.84 4.38
N LEU A 88 16.03 6.00 4.21
CA LEU A 88 14.68 6.06 3.65
C LEU A 88 14.70 5.59 2.19
N CYS A 89 15.63 6.07 1.36
CA CYS A 89 15.76 5.65 -0.04
C CYS A 89 16.03 4.14 -0.18
N MET A 90 16.88 3.56 0.67
CA MET A 90 17.07 2.10 0.73
C MET A 90 15.75 1.37 1.00
N THR A 91 14.95 1.88 1.91
CA THR A 91 13.65 1.29 2.30
C THR A 91 12.61 1.45 1.19
N LEU A 92 12.50 2.65 0.60
CA LEU A 92 11.62 2.93 -0.53
C LEU A 92 11.97 2.06 -1.73
N ARG A 93 13.26 2.00 -2.11
CA ARG A 93 13.72 1.17 -3.21
C ARG A 93 13.49 -0.30 -2.92
N ARG A 94 13.71 -0.72 -1.67
CA ARG A 94 13.41 -2.09 -1.25
C ARG A 94 11.96 -2.36 -1.57
N LEU A 95 11.02 -1.57 -1.05
CA LEU A 95 9.58 -1.79 -1.18
C LEU A 95 9.05 -1.61 -2.62
N ALA A 96 9.62 -0.70 -3.42
CA ALA A 96 9.13 -0.30 -4.73
C ALA A 96 9.23 -1.39 -5.82
N TYR A 97 10.31 -2.17 -5.84
CA TYR A 97 10.52 -3.27 -6.79
C TYR A 97 11.28 -4.42 -6.15
N PRO A 98 10.94 -5.69 -6.43
CA PRO A 98 11.67 -6.80 -5.87
C PRO A 98 13.09 -6.87 -6.41
N ALA A 99 14.03 -6.41 -5.59
CA ALA A 99 15.44 -6.43 -5.90
C ALA A 99 16.17 -7.52 -5.09
N ARG A 100 17.22 -8.11 -5.64
CA ARG A 100 18.19 -8.88 -4.85
C ARG A 100 19.02 -7.90 -4.01
N LEU A 101 19.50 -8.33 -2.85
CA LEU A 101 20.39 -7.47 -2.03
C LEU A 101 21.61 -7.02 -2.84
N ARG A 102 22.21 -7.91 -3.64
CA ARG A 102 23.33 -7.56 -4.54
C ARG A 102 23.03 -6.43 -5.53
N GLU A 103 21.79 -6.31 -6.01
CA GLU A 103 21.41 -5.19 -6.90
C GLU A 103 21.37 -3.88 -6.12
N LEU A 104 20.93 -3.93 -4.86
CA LEU A 104 20.94 -2.78 -3.97
C LEU A 104 22.37 -2.43 -3.50
N GLU A 105 23.26 -3.42 -3.37
CA GLU A 105 24.68 -3.19 -3.07
C GLU A 105 25.33 -2.33 -4.15
N VAL A 106 25.02 -2.59 -5.43
CA VAL A 106 25.50 -1.77 -6.55
C VAL A 106 24.91 -0.37 -6.51
N LEU A 107 23.60 -0.27 -6.24
CA LEU A 107 22.90 1.02 -6.23
C LEU A 107 23.35 1.95 -5.09
N PHE A 108 23.51 1.41 -3.89
CA PHE A 108 23.84 2.20 -2.69
C PHE A 108 25.32 2.16 -2.32
N ASN A 109 26.13 1.32 -2.99
CA ASN A 109 27.53 1.05 -2.65
C ASN A 109 27.72 0.68 -1.16
N ARG A 110 26.78 -0.11 -0.62
CA ARG A 110 26.81 -0.63 0.75
C ARG A 110 26.71 -2.14 0.72
N ASP A 111 27.34 -2.81 1.68
CA ASP A 111 27.19 -4.25 1.85
C ASP A 111 25.72 -4.64 2.13
N GLY A 112 25.27 -5.78 1.59
CA GLY A 112 23.89 -6.22 1.70
C GLY A 112 23.44 -6.44 3.14
N SER A 113 24.35 -6.74 4.07
CA SER A 113 24.05 -6.82 5.50
C SER A 113 23.73 -5.45 6.11
N VAL A 114 24.43 -4.39 5.68
CA VAL A 114 24.16 -3.01 6.07
C VAL A 114 22.80 -2.60 5.55
N ILE A 115 22.53 -2.81 4.25
CA ILE A 115 21.24 -2.48 3.62
C ILE A 115 20.10 -3.20 4.33
N SER A 116 20.21 -4.52 4.54
CA SER A 116 19.15 -5.31 5.18
C SER A 116 18.90 -4.84 6.62
N SER A 117 19.94 -4.48 7.36
CA SER A 117 19.83 -4.01 8.75
C SER A 117 19.20 -2.62 8.83
N VAL A 118 19.65 -1.68 8.00
CA VAL A 118 19.11 -0.31 7.94
C VAL A 118 17.64 -0.34 7.55
N VAL A 119 17.29 -1.07 6.48
CA VAL A 119 15.88 -1.21 6.06
C VAL A 119 15.02 -1.79 7.17
N ASP A 120 15.50 -2.80 7.91
CA ASP A 120 14.74 -3.38 9.02
C ASP A 120 14.49 -2.38 10.17
N LYS A 121 15.48 -1.52 10.46
CA LYS A 121 15.36 -0.46 11.46
C LYS A 121 14.39 0.63 11.02
N VAL A 122 14.44 1.08 9.78
CA VAL A 122 13.49 2.06 9.23
C VAL A 122 12.06 1.51 9.24
N LEU A 123 11.87 0.27 8.78
CA LEU A 123 10.55 -0.38 8.85
C LEU A 123 10.03 -0.47 10.28
N SER A 124 10.89 -0.80 11.25
CA SER A 124 10.50 -0.92 12.66
C SER A 124 10.17 0.45 13.27
N HIS A 125 10.93 1.49 12.90
CA HIS A 125 10.67 2.87 13.31
C HIS A 125 9.32 3.36 12.80
N VAL A 126 9.02 3.18 11.52
CA VAL A 126 7.74 3.61 10.94
C VAL A 126 6.57 2.81 11.52
N GLU A 127 6.71 1.49 11.69
CA GLU A 127 5.68 0.68 12.33
C GLU A 127 5.42 1.12 13.77
N TYR A 128 6.47 1.36 14.57
CA TYR A 128 6.33 1.76 15.96
C TYR A 128 5.58 3.09 16.11
N ASN A 129 5.93 4.10 15.29
CA ASN A 129 5.39 5.44 15.43
C ASN A 129 4.01 5.63 14.78
N PHE A 130 3.65 4.83 13.77
CA PHE A 130 2.50 5.10 12.90
C PHE A 130 1.54 3.92 12.69
N ASN A 131 1.79 2.74 13.25
CA ASN A 131 0.87 1.60 13.09
C ASN A 131 -0.54 1.86 13.65
N HIS A 132 -0.69 2.77 14.62
CA HIS A 132 -2.01 3.15 15.15
C HIS A 132 -2.94 3.74 14.07
N LEU A 133 -2.37 4.42 13.06
CA LEU A 133 -3.09 4.97 11.90
C LEU A 133 -3.71 3.88 11.00
N LEU A 134 -3.32 2.62 11.16
CA LEU A 134 -3.94 1.48 10.49
C LEU A 134 -4.68 0.56 11.45
N ALA A 135 -4.54 0.76 12.76
CA ALA A 135 -5.12 -0.12 13.77
C ALA A 135 -6.46 0.40 14.30
N ASP A 136 -6.67 1.72 14.33
CA ASP A 136 -7.92 2.32 14.81
C ASP A 136 -8.28 3.57 13.97
N ILE A 137 -9.45 3.51 13.35
CA ILE A 137 -10.01 4.58 12.51
C ILE A 137 -10.28 5.86 13.30
N ASN A 138 -10.46 5.78 14.62
CA ASN A 138 -10.72 6.93 15.50
C ASN A 138 -9.46 7.75 15.81
N THR A 139 -8.28 7.32 15.34
CA THR A 139 -7.02 8.05 15.53
C THR A 139 -6.88 9.26 14.60
N HIS A 140 -7.64 9.25 13.50
CA HIS A 140 -7.53 10.25 12.45
C HIS A 140 -8.34 11.51 12.76
N ARG A 141 -7.70 12.68 12.79
CA ARG A 141 -8.38 13.97 12.92
C ARG A 141 -9.23 14.33 11.68
N TRP A 142 -8.84 13.81 10.52
CA TRP A 142 -9.55 14.01 9.25
C TRP A 142 -10.72 13.04 9.08
N LEU A 143 -10.87 11.99 9.89
CA LEU A 143 -11.99 11.05 9.78
C LEU A 143 -13.04 11.41 10.83
N THR A 144 -13.93 12.34 10.49
CA THR A 144 -14.98 12.84 11.37
C THR A 144 -16.37 12.53 10.80
N PRO A 145 -17.45 12.55 11.59
CA PRO A 145 -18.81 12.37 11.07
C PRO A 145 -19.17 13.29 9.91
N SER A 146 -18.70 14.56 9.93
CA SER A 146 -18.91 15.49 8.82
C SER A 146 -18.19 15.05 7.55
N ASN A 147 -16.98 14.51 7.66
CA ASN A 147 -16.28 13.96 6.50
C ASN A 147 -16.90 12.63 6.04
N LEU A 148 -17.47 11.83 6.94
CA LEU A 148 -18.25 10.65 6.55
C LEU A 148 -19.49 11.02 5.71
N GLU A 149 -20.18 12.12 6.03
CA GLU A 149 -21.28 12.65 5.23
C GLU A 149 -20.79 13.05 3.83
N LEU A 150 -19.70 13.81 3.74
CA LEU A 150 -19.10 14.19 2.46
C LEU A 150 -18.71 12.95 1.63
N PHE A 151 -18.14 11.93 2.26
CA PHE A 151 -17.77 10.69 1.59
C PHE A 151 -19.00 9.92 1.10
N ALA A 152 -20.04 9.83 1.92
CA ALA A 152 -21.29 9.16 1.56
C ALA A 152 -22.03 9.87 0.41
N GLU A 153 -22.06 11.21 0.44
CA GLU A 153 -22.60 12.02 -0.65
C GLU A 153 -21.81 11.80 -1.94
N ALA A 154 -20.47 11.79 -1.87
CA ALA A 154 -19.61 11.54 -3.03
C ALA A 154 -19.82 10.14 -3.63
N VAL A 155 -19.97 9.11 -2.79
CA VAL A 155 -20.29 7.74 -3.24
C VAL A 155 -21.66 7.69 -3.90
N HIS A 156 -22.68 8.30 -3.27
CA HIS A 156 -24.04 8.37 -3.82
C HIS A 156 -24.08 9.13 -5.16
N ALA A 157 -23.34 10.24 -5.27
CA ALA A 157 -23.24 11.04 -6.49
C ALA A 157 -22.66 10.27 -7.69
N LYS A 158 -21.91 9.17 -7.45
CA LYS A 158 -21.42 8.26 -8.50
C LYS A 158 -22.40 7.15 -8.87
N GLY A 159 -23.62 7.21 -8.35
CA GLY A 159 -24.72 6.30 -8.68
C GLY A 159 -24.94 5.18 -7.68
N ALA A 160 -24.20 5.14 -6.55
CA ALA A 160 -24.44 4.13 -5.53
C ALA A 160 -25.87 4.28 -4.95
N PRO A 161 -26.66 3.19 -4.82
CA PRO A 161 -27.99 3.25 -4.22
C PRO A 161 -27.96 3.60 -2.71
N LEU A 162 -26.83 3.38 -2.04
CA LEU A 162 -26.63 3.71 -0.63
C LEU A 162 -26.31 5.19 -0.46
N LYS A 163 -27.13 5.90 0.35
CA LYS A 163 -26.95 7.32 0.66
C LYS A 163 -25.98 7.58 1.81
N ASN A 164 -25.67 6.55 2.59
CA ASN A 164 -24.90 6.60 3.83
C ASN A 164 -23.59 5.79 3.75
N CYS A 165 -23.19 5.35 2.55
CA CYS A 165 -22.00 4.52 2.36
C CYS A 165 -20.74 5.38 2.18
N TRP A 166 -19.86 5.44 3.16
CA TRP A 166 -18.68 6.33 3.14
C TRP A 166 -17.37 5.63 2.77
N GLY A 167 -17.35 4.30 2.81
CA GLY A 167 -16.13 3.52 2.67
C GLY A 167 -16.38 2.08 2.28
N PHE A 168 -15.29 1.36 2.03
CA PHE A 168 -15.29 0.09 1.33
C PHE A 168 -14.36 -0.92 2.02
N LEU A 169 -14.90 -2.09 2.38
CA LEU A 169 -14.17 -3.17 3.06
C LEU A 169 -13.75 -4.29 2.10
N ASP A 170 -12.45 -4.36 1.80
CA ASP A 170 -11.87 -5.41 0.97
C ASP A 170 -11.07 -6.40 1.82
N CYS A 171 -11.25 -7.70 1.56
CA CYS A 171 -10.53 -8.78 2.20
C CYS A 171 -9.63 -9.46 1.17
N ARG A 172 -8.32 -9.23 1.24
CA ARG A 172 -7.37 -9.83 0.31
C ARG A 172 -6.57 -10.96 0.91
N ALA A 173 -6.60 -12.11 0.23
CA ALA A 173 -5.67 -13.19 0.48
C ALA A 173 -4.33 -12.89 -0.21
N GLN A 174 -3.27 -12.77 0.58
CA GLN A 174 -1.91 -12.73 0.12
C GLN A 174 -1.27 -14.11 0.25
N ARG A 175 -0.88 -14.68 -0.89
CA ARG A 175 -0.07 -15.91 -0.91
C ARG A 175 1.32 -15.61 -0.37
N MET A 176 1.86 -16.54 0.39
CA MET A 176 3.20 -16.55 0.96
C MET A 176 3.74 -17.98 0.92
N TYR A 177 5.02 -18.15 1.25
CA TYR A 177 5.62 -19.48 1.38
C TYR A 177 6.30 -19.61 2.74
N ARG A 178 6.15 -20.77 3.38
CA ARG A 178 6.86 -21.10 4.62
C ARG A 178 7.84 -22.25 4.38
N PRO A 179 9.08 -22.17 4.90
CA PRO A 179 9.95 -23.32 4.99
C PRO A 179 9.38 -24.32 6.00
N LEU A 180 9.01 -25.51 5.52
CA LEU A 180 8.56 -26.65 6.31
C LEU A 180 9.39 -27.86 5.89
N ALA A 181 10.21 -28.37 6.82
CA ALA A 181 11.06 -29.56 6.62
C ALA A 181 11.86 -29.54 5.29
N GLY A 182 12.55 -28.43 5.01
CA GLY A 182 13.39 -28.29 3.81
C GLY A 182 12.63 -28.05 2.49
N ARG A 183 11.30 -27.89 2.54
CA ARG A 183 10.47 -27.52 1.38
C ARG A 183 9.75 -26.20 1.62
N PHE A 184 9.51 -25.44 0.55
CA PHE A 184 8.67 -24.25 0.60
C PHE A 184 7.22 -24.67 0.34
N GLN A 185 6.35 -24.53 1.34
CA GLN A 185 4.91 -24.76 1.17
C GLN A 185 4.19 -23.44 1.00
N PRO A 186 3.25 -23.33 0.04
CA PRO A 186 2.39 -22.16 -0.06
C PRO A 186 1.52 -22.05 1.19
N TYR A 187 1.33 -20.83 1.66
CA TYR A 187 0.53 -20.47 2.83
C TYR A 187 -0.12 -19.12 2.56
N MET A 188 -1.41 -18.92 2.83
CA MET A 188 -2.04 -17.61 2.64
C MET A 188 -2.26 -16.87 3.96
N HIS A 189 -2.09 -15.55 3.93
CA HIS A 189 -2.57 -14.63 4.96
C HIS A 189 -3.67 -13.77 4.37
N LYS A 190 -4.74 -13.51 5.12
CA LYS A 190 -5.79 -12.56 4.70
C LYS A 190 -5.64 -11.25 5.45
N TYR A 191 -5.65 -10.15 4.71
CA TYR A 191 -5.73 -8.80 5.27
C TYR A 191 -7.10 -8.22 4.96
N GLN A 192 -7.68 -7.56 5.95
CA GLN A 192 -8.89 -6.77 5.79
C GLN A 192 -8.51 -5.29 5.79
N ALA A 193 -8.80 -4.61 4.69
CA ALA A 193 -8.53 -3.20 4.51
C ALA A 193 -9.85 -2.43 4.42
N LEU A 194 -10.00 -1.37 5.21
CA LEU A 194 -11.04 -0.36 5.04
C LEU A 194 -10.46 0.83 4.31
N MET A 195 -11.04 1.16 3.16
CA MET A 195 -10.69 2.35 2.38
C MET A 195 -11.84 3.35 2.40
N ALA A 196 -11.54 4.60 2.76
CA ALA A 196 -12.50 5.69 2.67
C ALA A 196 -12.64 6.20 1.22
N ALA A 197 -13.72 6.93 0.91
CA ALA A 197 -13.97 7.47 -0.42
C ALA A 197 -12.89 8.48 -0.90
N ASN A 198 -12.11 9.05 0.01
CA ASN A 198 -10.93 9.87 -0.32
C ASN A 198 -9.68 9.05 -0.70
N GLY A 199 -9.79 7.72 -0.77
CA GLY A 199 -8.74 6.81 -1.22
C GLY A 199 -7.74 6.39 -0.16
N ILE A 200 -7.86 6.86 1.10
CA ILE A 200 -6.98 6.43 2.20
C ILE A 200 -7.44 5.09 2.76
N ILE A 201 -6.49 4.18 2.97
CA ILE A 201 -6.71 2.98 3.78
C ILE A 201 -6.57 3.36 5.24
N CYS A 202 -7.70 3.53 5.93
CA CYS A 202 -7.76 3.98 7.33
C CYS A 202 -7.77 2.83 8.35
N HIS A 203 -7.92 1.59 7.88
CA HIS A 203 -7.81 0.41 8.73
C HIS A 203 -7.17 -0.74 7.96
N LEU A 204 -6.24 -1.44 8.59
CA LEU A 204 -5.61 -2.65 8.07
C LEU A 204 -5.36 -3.64 9.21
N GLU A 205 -6.22 -4.64 9.29
CA GLU A 205 -6.18 -5.64 10.36
C GLU A 205 -5.06 -6.67 10.12
N ARG A 206 -4.58 -7.28 11.22
CA ARG A 206 -3.51 -8.29 11.21
C ARG A 206 -3.85 -9.47 10.29
N PRO A 207 -2.83 -10.19 9.77
CA PRO A 207 -3.09 -11.31 8.89
C PRO A 207 -3.80 -12.45 9.60
N TYR A 208 -4.97 -12.84 9.11
CA TYR A 208 -5.69 -14.01 9.59
C TYR A 208 -5.17 -15.29 8.92
N PRO A 209 -5.27 -16.45 9.61
CA PRO A 209 -5.05 -17.75 8.97
C PRO A 209 -5.90 -17.90 7.69
N GLU A 210 -5.36 -18.59 6.69
CA GLU A 210 -6.00 -18.82 5.39
C GLU A 210 -7.48 -19.26 5.44
N HIS A 211 -7.81 -20.12 6.40
CA HIS A 211 -9.15 -20.70 6.55
C HIS A 211 -10.16 -19.76 7.24
N THR A 212 -9.74 -18.61 7.75
CA THR A 212 -10.65 -17.62 8.32
C THR A 212 -11.44 -16.97 7.18
N ASN A 213 -12.77 -17.11 7.19
CA ASN A 213 -13.64 -16.42 6.24
C ASN A 213 -13.76 -14.93 6.60
N SER A 214 -14.33 -14.12 5.69
CA SER A 214 -14.49 -12.67 5.93
C SER A 214 -15.31 -12.41 7.20
N SER A 215 -16.27 -13.29 7.52
CA SER A 215 -17.07 -13.24 8.74
C SER A 215 -16.24 -13.41 10.01
N GLY A 216 -15.40 -14.44 10.08
CA GLY A 216 -14.49 -14.66 11.20
C GLY A 216 -13.44 -13.56 11.33
N THR A 217 -13.00 -12.97 10.21
CA THR A 217 -12.09 -11.82 10.20
C THR A 217 -12.74 -10.61 10.88
N PHE A 218 -13.97 -10.25 10.46
CA PHE A 218 -14.70 -9.12 11.04
C PHE A 218 -15.03 -9.34 12.52
N GLN A 219 -15.47 -10.54 12.92
CA GLN A 219 -15.77 -10.85 14.31
C GLN A 219 -14.54 -10.81 15.23
N LEU A 220 -13.36 -11.12 14.69
CA LEU A 220 -12.11 -11.06 15.44
C LEU A 220 -11.46 -9.67 15.42
N SER A 221 -11.93 -8.77 14.55
CA SER A 221 -11.47 -7.39 14.48
C SER A 221 -12.21 -6.51 15.49
N SER A 222 -11.54 -5.51 16.06
CA SER A 222 -12.20 -4.45 16.85
C SER A 222 -12.85 -3.38 15.97
N LEU A 223 -13.00 -3.66 14.66
CA LEU A 223 -13.51 -2.70 13.69
C LEU A 223 -14.96 -2.30 13.98
N HIS A 224 -15.77 -3.22 14.49
CA HIS A 224 -17.16 -2.93 14.87
C HIS A 224 -17.25 -1.81 15.90
N ASP A 225 -16.61 -1.98 17.07
CA ASP A 225 -16.61 -0.98 18.15
C ASP A 225 -16.04 0.36 17.65
N SER A 226 -15.02 0.28 16.79
CA SER A 226 -14.37 1.46 16.21
C SER A 226 -15.31 2.20 15.25
N LEU A 227 -16.10 1.48 14.43
CA LEU A 227 -17.11 2.06 13.54
C LEU A 227 -18.22 2.73 14.34
N GLU A 228 -18.76 2.07 15.37
CA GLU A 228 -19.83 2.64 16.20
C GLU A 228 -19.38 3.94 16.89
N LYS A 229 -18.17 3.92 17.46
CA LYS A 229 -17.57 5.10 18.08
C LYS A 229 -17.39 6.25 17.08
N LEU A 230 -16.92 5.92 15.87
CA LEU A 230 -16.70 6.92 14.81
C LEU A 230 -18.02 7.52 14.32
N ALA A 231 -19.06 6.70 14.14
CA ALA A 231 -20.35 7.16 13.65
C ALA A 231 -21.15 7.98 14.67
N GLN A 232 -20.84 7.87 15.97
CA GLN A 232 -21.49 8.65 17.03
C GLN A 232 -23.03 8.53 17.00
N GLY A 233 -23.54 7.33 16.70
CA GLY A 233 -24.98 7.06 16.60
C GLY A 233 -25.65 7.55 15.31
N ARG A 234 -24.90 8.08 14.34
CA ARG A 234 -25.42 8.40 13.00
C ARG A 234 -25.49 7.15 12.14
N ASP A 235 -26.42 7.16 11.20
CA ASP A 235 -26.62 6.06 10.25
C ASP A 235 -25.57 6.11 9.14
N PHE A 236 -24.44 5.44 9.36
CA PHE A 236 -23.37 5.24 8.36
C PHE A 236 -23.13 3.76 8.13
N THR A 237 -22.82 3.42 6.89
CA THR A 237 -22.43 2.06 6.51
C THR A 237 -21.14 2.07 5.70
N VAL A 238 -20.41 0.96 5.75
CA VAL A 238 -19.36 0.64 4.78
C VAL A 238 -19.83 -0.50 3.91
N TYR A 239 -19.43 -0.51 2.64
CA TYR A 239 -19.80 -1.60 1.73
C TYR A 239 -18.67 -2.63 1.66
N GLY A 240 -18.99 -3.90 1.90
CA GLY A 240 -18.02 -5.00 1.85
C GLY A 240 -18.37 -6.00 0.77
N ARG A 241 -17.39 -6.42 -0.05
CA ARG A 241 -17.57 -7.54 -0.99
C ARG A 241 -16.92 -8.79 -0.38
N GLY A 242 -17.73 -9.76 0.02
CA GLY A 242 -17.27 -10.98 0.69
C GLY A 242 -18.37 -11.67 1.50
N GLN A 243 -18.03 -12.65 2.33
CA GLN A 243 -18.98 -13.27 3.27
C GLN A 243 -18.77 -12.70 4.67
N TYR A 244 -19.16 -11.45 4.89
CA TYR A 244 -19.13 -10.82 6.22
C TYR A 244 -20.40 -11.16 7.00
N PRO A 245 -20.40 -11.05 8.35
CA PRO A 245 -21.62 -11.28 9.11
C PRO A 245 -22.57 -10.10 8.89
N SER A 246 -23.87 -10.35 8.97
CA SER A 246 -24.85 -9.26 8.93
C SER A 246 -24.58 -8.29 10.08
N HIS A 247 -24.46 -7.01 9.76
CA HIS A 247 -24.09 -5.99 10.72
C HIS A 247 -24.69 -4.63 10.31
N SER A 248 -25.15 -3.83 11.28
CA SER A 248 -25.90 -2.58 11.03
C SER A 248 -25.10 -1.55 10.21
N MET A 249 -23.79 -1.53 10.41
CA MET A 249 -22.86 -0.61 9.74
C MET A 249 -22.09 -1.22 8.58
N LEU A 250 -22.48 -2.42 8.12
CA LEU A 250 -21.85 -3.11 7.00
C LEU A 250 -22.91 -3.60 6.03
N THR A 251 -22.91 -3.02 4.84
CA THR A 251 -23.80 -3.46 3.75
C THR A 251 -23.06 -4.38 2.81
N MET A 252 -23.74 -5.44 2.40
CA MET A 252 -23.22 -6.50 1.54
C MET A 252 -24.01 -6.55 0.23
N PRO A 253 -23.42 -7.04 -0.87
CA PRO A 253 -24.20 -7.40 -2.05
C PRO A 253 -25.25 -8.45 -1.69
N PHE A 254 -26.37 -8.44 -2.42
CA PHE A 254 -27.35 -9.51 -2.34
C PHE A 254 -26.76 -10.80 -2.92
N GLU A 255 -26.89 -11.92 -2.20
CA GLU A 255 -26.42 -13.24 -2.61
C GLU A 255 -27.60 -14.20 -2.81
N GLY A 256 -27.57 -15.03 -3.86
CA GLY A 256 -28.60 -16.05 -4.11
C GLY A 256 -28.58 -16.58 -5.54
N ALA A 257 -29.08 -17.80 -5.75
CA ALA A 257 -29.12 -18.45 -7.07
C ALA A 257 -30.07 -17.76 -8.06
N ALA A 258 -31.08 -17.05 -7.56
CA ALA A 258 -32.04 -16.29 -8.36
C ALA A 258 -32.30 -14.93 -7.69
N LEU A 259 -31.44 -13.96 -7.98
CA LEU A 259 -31.60 -12.58 -7.52
C LEU A 259 -32.83 -11.95 -8.18
N LYS A 260 -33.61 -11.20 -7.40
CA LYS A 260 -34.70 -10.38 -7.94
C LYS A 260 -34.13 -9.24 -8.78
N PRO A 261 -34.88 -8.71 -9.76
CA PRO A 261 -34.37 -7.63 -10.63
C PRO A 261 -33.83 -6.41 -9.87
N HIS A 262 -34.45 -6.03 -8.75
CA HIS A 262 -33.97 -4.90 -7.93
C HIS A 262 -32.70 -5.21 -7.14
N GLU A 263 -32.50 -6.47 -6.72
CA GLU A 263 -31.29 -6.93 -6.02
C GLU A 263 -30.10 -6.96 -6.98
N ALA A 264 -30.32 -7.47 -8.20
CA ALA A 264 -29.33 -7.44 -9.27
C ALA A 264 -28.96 -6.00 -9.65
N PHE A 265 -29.96 -5.13 -9.84
CA PHE A 265 -29.72 -3.71 -10.11
C PHE A 265 -28.92 -3.01 -8.99
N PHE A 266 -29.23 -3.31 -7.72
CA PHE A 266 -28.45 -2.80 -6.59
C PHE A 266 -26.98 -3.24 -6.67
N ASN A 267 -26.73 -4.54 -6.88
CA ASN A 267 -25.39 -5.08 -6.99
C ASN A 267 -24.62 -4.47 -8.17
N ASP A 268 -25.25 -4.31 -9.33
CA ASP A 268 -24.63 -3.71 -10.52
C ASP A 268 -24.18 -2.26 -10.25
N MET A 269 -25.03 -1.46 -9.58
CA MET A 269 -24.71 -0.08 -9.23
C MET A 269 -23.61 0.00 -8.17
N MET A 270 -23.63 -0.87 -7.16
CA MET A 270 -22.56 -0.94 -6.16
C MET A 270 -21.23 -1.42 -6.77
N ASP A 271 -21.26 -2.30 -7.77
CA ASP A 271 -20.08 -2.78 -8.49
C ASP A 271 -19.39 -1.68 -9.30
N VAL A 272 -20.12 -0.67 -9.77
CA VAL A 272 -19.53 0.51 -10.42
C VAL A 272 -18.62 1.27 -9.45
N VAL A 273 -19.11 1.55 -8.25
CA VAL A 273 -18.36 2.32 -7.24
C VAL A 273 -17.30 1.48 -6.52
N TRP A 274 -17.47 0.16 -6.48
CA TRP A 274 -16.50 -0.76 -5.89
C TRP A 274 -15.23 -0.95 -6.73
N ARG A 275 -15.36 -1.04 -8.06
CA ARG A 275 -14.24 -1.37 -8.97
C ARG A 275 -12.99 -0.50 -8.75
N PRO A 276 -13.06 0.84 -8.67
CA PRO A 276 -11.88 1.68 -8.41
C PRO A 276 -11.16 1.33 -7.10
N VAL A 277 -11.91 0.93 -6.07
CA VAL A 277 -11.37 0.51 -4.78
C VAL A 277 -10.64 -0.82 -4.92
N GLU A 278 -11.24 -1.79 -5.59
CA GLU A 278 -10.60 -3.08 -5.86
C GLU A 278 -9.30 -2.89 -6.65
N TYR A 279 -9.29 -2.02 -7.67
CA TYR A 279 -8.05 -1.71 -8.39
C TYR A 279 -7.02 -1.07 -7.45
N THR A 280 -7.41 -0.13 -6.59
CA THR A 280 -6.48 0.61 -5.72
C THR A 280 -5.91 -0.23 -4.59
N VAL A 281 -6.72 -1.03 -3.91
CA VAL A 281 -6.24 -2.01 -2.91
C VAL A 281 -5.33 -3.04 -3.58
N GLY A 282 -5.66 -3.47 -4.80
CA GLY A 282 -4.77 -4.30 -5.63
C GLY A 282 -3.45 -3.61 -5.95
N ARG A 283 -3.48 -2.31 -6.21
CA ARG A 283 -2.31 -1.49 -6.49
C ARG A 283 -1.48 -1.16 -5.25
N VAL A 284 -1.96 -1.25 -4.01
CA VAL A 284 -1.05 -1.16 -2.84
C VAL A 284 -0.04 -2.29 -2.89
N ALA A 285 -0.44 -3.48 -3.33
CA ALA A 285 0.46 -4.61 -3.57
C ALA A 285 1.37 -4.44 -4.81
N ASP A 286 1.03 -3.58 -5.77
CA ASP A 286 1.85 -3.29 -6.97
C ASP A 286 2.75 -2.06 -6.80
N SER A 287 2.28 -1.05 -6.07
CA SER A 287 2.98 0.22 -5.78
C SER A 287 4.20 -0.02 -4.91
N LEU A 288 4.13 -1.05 -4.07
CA LEU A 288 5.21 -1.53 -3.21
C LEU A 288 5.31 -3.06 -3.35
N SER A 289 5.55 -3.45 -4.61
CA SER A 289 5.67 -4.80 -5.22
C SER A 289 6.46 -5.87 -4.46
N VAL A 290 7.20 -5.50 -3.43
CA VAL A 290 7.88 -6.45 -2.55
C VAL A 290 6.93 -7.42 -1.84
N VAL A 291 5.72 -6.95 -1.55
CA VAL A 291 4.66 -7.74 -0.93
C VAL A 291 4.28 -8.95 -1.82
N ARG A 292 4.32 -8.79 -3.15
CA ARG A 292 4.08 -9.88 -4.11
C ARG A 292 5.28 -10.81 -4.28
N PHE A 293 6.51 -10.30 -4.28
CA PHE A 293 7.69 -11.14 -4.54
C PHE A 293 8.16 -12.00 -3.36
N TYR A 294 7.76 -11.67 -2.12
CA TYR A 294 7.99 -12.57 -0.99
C TYR A 294 7.08 -13.82 -0.99
N GLN A 295 6.29 -14.00 -2.05
CA GLN A 295 5.72 -15.29 -2.49
C GLN A 295 6.80 -16.32 -2.88
N GLY A 296 8.02 -16.28 -2.34
CA GLY A 296 9.07 -17.23 -2.72
C GLY A 296 10.26 -17.33 -1.78
N GLN A 297 10.24 -16.70 -0.60
CA GLN A 297 11.40 -16.68 0.30
C GLN A 297 11.03 -17.02 1.75
N ALA A 298 11.99 -17.65 2.45
CA ALA A 298 11.91 -18.04 3.86
C ALA A 298 12.04 -16.82 4.79
N PHE A 299 11.11 -15.88 4.75
CA PHE A 299 11.10 -14.77 5.71
C PHE A 299 10.31 -15.11 6.97
N SER A 300 10.74 -14.53 8.09
CA SER A 300 9.94 -14.49 9.31
C SER A 300 8.58 -13.85 9.01
N ARG A 301 7.50 -14.50 9.44
CA ARG A 301 6.12 -14.02 9.32
C ARG A 301 5.97 -12.58 9.80
N GLN A 302 6.61 -12.22 10.91
CA GLN A 302 6.53 -10.88 11.51
C GLN A 302 7.11 -9.79 10.59
N ARG A 303 8.21 -10.09 9.90
CA ARG A 303 8.87 -9.13 9.01
C ARG A 303 8.00 -8.79 7.80
N VAL A 304 7.30 -9.78 7.24
CA VAL A 304 6.42 -9.55 6.07
C VAL A 304 5.19 -8.73 6.47
N VAL A 305 4.62 -8.97 7.65
CA VAL A 305 3.50 -8.17 8.17
C VAL A 305 3.90 -6.72 8.35
N ARG A 306 5.05 -6.47 9.00
CA ARG A 306 5.60 -5.12 9.14
C ARG A 306 5.78 -4.43 7.80
N MET A 307 6.40 -5.13 6.84
CA MET A 307 6.61 -4.58 5.49
C MET A 307 5.29 -4.22 4.82
N TYR A 308 4.25 -5.04 4.96
CA TYR A 308 2.94 -4.75 4.37
C TYR A 308 2.26 -3.54 5.02
N LYS A 309 2.36 -3.39 6.34
CA LYS A 309 1.84 -2.23 7.08
C LYS A 309 2.57 -0.96 6.71
N VAL A 310 3.90 -0.96 6.76
CA VAL A 310 4.72 0.20 6.38
C VAL A 310 4.50 0.56 4.91
N ALA A 311 4.35 -0.46 4.04
CA ALA A 311 4.00 -0.21 2.66
C ALA A 311 2.63 0.47 2.53
N THR A 312 1.62 0.04 3.29
CA THR A 312 0.30 0.67 3.29
C THR A 312 0.37 2.12 3.78
N LEU A 313 1.12 2.40 4.84
CA LEU A 313 1.38 3.77 5.33
C LEU A 313 1.99 4.64 4.23
N LEU A 314 3.05 4.16 3.56
CA LEU A 314 3.71 4.90 2.48
C LEU A 314 2.81 5.06 1.24
N ALA A 315 1.94 4.09 0.95
CA ALA A 315 0.94 4.21 -0.11
C ALA A 315 -0.12 5.27 0.22
N ASN A 316 -0.52 5.39 1.49
CA ASN A 316 -1.35 6.48 1.95
C ASN A 316 -0.62 7.83 1.87
N CYS A 317 0.68 7.91 2.20
CA CYS A 317 1.47 9.13 1.99
C CYS A 317 1.47 9.56 0.51
N ARG A 318 1.64 8.62 -0.43
CA ARG A 318 1.51 8.90 -1.87
C ARG A 318 0.11 9.38 -2.23
N THR A 319 -0.92 8.83 -1.60
CA THR A 319 -2.29 9.29 -1.80
C THR A 319 -2.46 10.72 -1.28
N CYS A 320 -1.87 11.08 -0.13
CA CYS A 320 -1.88 12.46 0.38
C CYS A 320 -1.20 13.44 -0.58
N LEU A 321 -0.09 13.03 -1.22
CA LEU A 321 0.69 13.89 -2.12
C LEU A 321 0.09 14.03 -3.52
N TYR A 322 -0.47 12.96 -4.08
CA TYR A 322 -0.87 12.92 -5.49
C TYR A 322 -2.35 12.61 -5.73
N GLY A 323 -3.07 12.22 -4.69
CA GLY A 323 -4.30 11.45 -4.84
C GLY A 323 -4.05 10.04 -5.37
N ASN A 324 -5.14 9.33 -5.58
CA ASN A 324 -5.20 8.04 -6.25
C ASN A 324 -6.50 7.90 -7.05
N GLN A 325 -6.65 6.77 -7.73
CA GLN A 325 -7.81 6.49 -8.59
C GLN A 325 -9.14 6.62 -7.83
N VAL A 326 -9.20 6.26 -6.55
CA VAL A 326 -10.41 6.35 -5.72
C VAL A 326 -10.72 7.82 -5.40
N SER A 327 -9.74 8.57 -4.92
CA SER A 327 -9.90 10.01 -4.63
C SER A 327 -10.37 10.81 -5.86
N HIS A 328 -9.81 10.51 -7.05
CA HIS A 328 -10.23 11.15 -8.30
C HIS A 328 -11.60 10.65 -8.78
N PHE A 329 -11.89 9.35 -8.63
CA PHE A 329 -13.17 8.79 -9.03
C PHE A 329 -14.31 9.41 -8.23
N PHE A 330 -14.19 9.49 -6.91
CA PHE A 330 -15.20 10.09 -6.03
C PHE A 330 -15.12 11.62 -5.98
N ASN A 331 -14.04 12.22 -6.47
CA ASN A 331 -13.77 13.66 -6.39
C ASN A 331 -13.75 14.16 -4.94
N VAL A 332 -12.99 13.45 -4.11
CA VAL A 332 -12.80 13.77 -2.69
C VAL A 332 -11.29 13.86 -2.44
N GLU A 333 -10.85 15.00 -1.92
CA GLU A 333 -9.44 15.21 -1.63
C GLU A 333 -9.00 14.37 -0.42
N PRO A 334 -7.83 13.70 -0.50
CA PRO A 334 -7.22 13.07 0.65
C PRO A 334 -6.70 14.12 1.64
N PRO A 335 -6.47 13.75 2.91
CA PRO A 335 -5.77 14.62 3.85
C PRO A 335 -4.38 14.97 3.34
N THR A 336 -3.86 16.10 3.80
CA THR A 336 -2.45 16.43 3.62
C THR A 336 -1.55 15.42 4.36
N LEU A 337 -0.27 15.37 3.97
CA LEU A 337 0.69 14.48 4.63
C LEU A 337 0.80 14.76 6.14
N GLU A 338 0.69 16.03 6.52
CA GLU A 338 0.64 16.51 7.91
C GLU A 338 -0.57 15.99 8.68
N GLU A 339 -1.76 16.09 8.09
CA GLU A 339 -3.00 15.63 8.74
C GLU A 339 -3.04 14.10 8.86
N TYR A 340 -2.36 13.39 7.96
CA TYR A 340 -2.29 11.93 7.97
C TYR A 340 -1.24 11.39 8.95
N LEU A 341 0.03 11.81 8.84
CA LEU A 341 1.15 11.32 9.64
C LEU A 341 1.21 11.97 11.02
N VAL A 342 0.19 11.71 11.84
CA VAL A 342 0.16 12.13 13.24
C VAL A 342 0.81 11.03 14.10
N PRO A 343 1.99 11.29 14.72
CA PRO A 343 2.67 10.30 15.55
C PRO A 343 1.89 10.02 16.84
N LEU A 344 2.17 8.88 17.47
CA LEU A 344 1.67 8.61 18.82
C LEU A 344 2.11 9.74 19.78
N PRO A 345 1.26 10.15 20.73
CA PRO A 345 1.66 11.06 21.79
C PRO A 345 2.89 10.50 22.51
N SER A 346 3.86 11.35 22.82
CA SER A 346 5.13 10.96 23.45
C SER A 346 4.99 10.44 24.90
N ASP A 347 3.76 10.31 25.40
CA ASP A 347 3.39 10.01 26.78
C ASP A 347 2.58 8.69 26.90
N VAL A 348 3.16 7.58 26.43
CA VAL A 348 2.68 6.21 26.75
C VAL A 348 3.84 5.30 27.12
#